data_AF-A0A921FWL7-F1
#
_entry.id   AF-A0A921FWL7-F1
#
_cell.length_a   1.000
_cell.length_b   1.000
_cell.length_c   1.000
_cell.angle_alpha   90.00
_cell.angle_beta   90.00
_cell.angle_gamma   90.00
#
_symmetry.space_group_name_H-M   'P 1'
#
loop_
_entity.id
_entity.type
_entity.pdbx_description
1 polymer ?
#
loop_
_entity_poly.entity_id
_entity_poly.type
_entity_poly.pdbx_seq_one_letter_code
_entity_poly.pdbx_strand_id
1 'polypeptide(L)'
;MTTNYKETFDRFSFYFLAILITPILFGVLLAIYSILSFQDSWSFGPTVLVVALYSFPFFAFGAFPVSLYLDFSARTKNYPNWVKVLLYAGFGGLAGLVGSVVLYDLFSIIFMFIFGMVGGGIHFSVLVLIKKFIK
;
A
#
# COMPACT_ATOMS: atom_id res chain seq x y z
N MET A 1 -32.44 13.33 3.71
CA MET A 1 -31.35 12.49 4.27
C MET A 1 -30.67 11.63 3.18
N THR A 2 -30.42 12.18 1.98
CA THR A 2 -29.93 11.44 0.81
C THR A 2 -28.46 11.73 0.45
N THR A 3 -27.85 12.70 1.12
CA THR A 3 -26.47 13.17 0.86
C THR A 3 -25.38 12.28 1.46
N ASN A 4 -25.69 11.40 2.42
CA ASN A 4 -24.66 10.70 3.20
C ASN A 4 -24.11 9.42 2.52
N TYR A 5 -24.93 8.73 1.72
CA TYR A 5 -24.52 7.43 1.13
C TYR A 5 -23.56 7.60 -0.05
N LYS A 6 -23.84 8.58 -0.92
CA LYS A 6 -22.97 8.92 -2.06
C LYS A 6 -21.59 9.37 -1.57
N GLU A 7 -21.55 10.28 -0.59
CA GLU A 7 -20.29 10.76 -0.01
C GLU A 7 -19.47 9.64 0.64
N THR A 8 -20.13 8.69 1.32
CA THR A 8 -19.46 7.52 1.90
C THR A 8 -18.92 6.58 0.82
N PHE A 9 -19.70 6.33 -0.23
CA PHE A 9 -19.30 5.50 -1.37
C PHE A 9 -18.14 6.10 -2.16
N ASP A 10 -18.18 7.40 -2.43
CA ASP A 10 -17.11 8.12 -3.13
C ASP A 10 -15.80 8.04 -2.33
N ARG A 11 -15.88 8.26 -1.00
CA ARG A 11 -14.73 8.09 -0.11
C ARG A 11 -14.21 6.66 -0.11
N PHE A 12 -15.07 5.64 0.03
CA PHE A 12 -14.66 4.23 -0.02
C PHE A 12 -13.94 3.90 -1.34
N SER A 13 -14.47 4.39 -2.46
CA SER A 13 -13.90 4.18 -3.79
C SER A 13 -12.47 4.71 -3.90
N PHE A 14 -12.14 5.81 -3.21
CA PHE A 14 -10.76 6.33 -3.16
C PHE A 14 -9.79 5.40 -2.44
N TYR A 15 -10.18 4.86 -1.29
CA TYR A 15 -9.33 3.91 -0.57
C TYR A 15 -9.18 2.61 -1.38
N PHE A 16 -10.27 2.14 -2.01
CA PHE A 16 -10.23 0.96 -2.88
C PHE A 16 -9.27 1.16 -4.07
N LEU A 17 -9.33 2.33 -4.72
CA LEU A 17 -8.40 2.69 -5.79
C LEU A 17 -6.94 2.70 -5.31
N ALA A 18 -6.69 3.24 -4.12
CA ALA A 18 -5.35 3.26 -3.54
C ALA A 18 -4.76 1.84 -3.38
N ILE A 19 -5.59 0.86 -3.04
CA ILE A 19 -5.19 -0.54 -2.88
C ILE A 19 -4.98 -1.26 -4.20
N LEU A 20 -5.65 -0.84 -5.27
CA LEU A 20 -5.36 -1.38 -6.61
C LEU A 20 -4.02 -0.86 -7.13
N ILE A 21 -3.72 0.41 -6.87
CA ILE A 21 -2.49 1.07 -7.38
C ILE A 21 -1.25 0.69 -6.56
N THR A 22 -1.37 0.58 -5.23
CA THR A 22 -0.22 0.38 -4.33
C THR A 22 0.61 -0.87 -4.67
N PRO A 23 0.02 -2.07 -4.84
CA PRO A 23 0.74 -3.30 -5.17
C PRO A 23 1.44 -3.24 -6.53
N ILE A 24 0.84 -2.54 -7.50
CA ILE A 24 1.43 -2.36 -8.84
C ILE A 24 2.68 -1.49 -8.74
N LEU A 25 2.60 -0.35 -8.05
CA LEU A 25 3.76 0.53 -7.84
C LEU A 25 4.87 -0.16 -7.03
N PHE A 26 4.47 -0.95 -6.03
CA PHE A 26 5.40 -1.78 -5.26
C PHE A 26 6.09 -2.82 -6.15
N GLY A 27 5.33 -3.50 -7.00
CA GLY A 27 5.85 -4.44 -8.00
C GLY A 27 6.81 -3.80 -8.99
N VAL A 28 6.51 -2.60 -9.48
CA VAL A 28 7.40 -1.83 -10.37
C VAL A 28 8.74 -1.54 -9.70
N LEU A 29 8.74 -1.04 -8.46
CA LEU A 29 9.98 -0.72 -7.75
C LEU A 29 10.83 -1.96 -7.48
N LEU A 30 10.19 -3.07 -7.12
CA LEU A 30 10.87 -4.34 -6.92
C LEU A 30 11.44 -4.91 -8.22
N ALA A 31 10.70 -4.84 -9.32
CA ALA A 31 11.18 -5.27 -10.62
C ALA A 31 12.38 -4.43 -11.10
N ILE A 32 12.34 -3.10 -10.90
CA ILE A 32 13.49 -2.22 -11.19
C ILE A 32 14.70 -2.63 -10.35
N TYR A 33 14.52 -2.82 -9.05
CA TYR A 33 15.61 -3.20 -8.15
C TYR A 33 16.20 -4.56 -8.54
N SER A 34 15.37 -5.53 -8.88
CA SER A 34 15.82 -6.87 -9.28
C SER A 34 16.68 -6.84 -10.54
N ILE A 35 16.25 -6.10 -11.57
CA ILE A 35 17.00 -5.93 -12.82
C ILE A 35 18.35 -5.28 -12.55
N LEU A 36 18.37 -4.21 -11.77
CA LEU A 36 19.60 -3.45 -11.50
C LEU A 36 20.59 -4.21 -10.62
N SER A 37 20.10 -5.00 -9.66
CA SER A 37 20.94 -5.60 -8.62
C SER A 37 21.33 -7.06 -8.90
N PHE A 38 20.50 -7.81 -9.64
CA PHE A 38 20.67 -9.25 -9.83
C PHE A 38 20.77 -9.69 -11.30
N GLN A 39 20.68 -8.77 -12.27
CA GLN A 39 20.61 -9.09 -13.70
C GLN A 39 19.54 -10.17 -13.98
N ASP A 40 18.39 -9.98 -13.33
CA ASP A 40 17.40 -11.02 -13.16
C ASP A 40 16.88 -11.55 -14.50
N SER A 41 16.74 -12.87 -14.60
CA SER A 41 16.33 -13.55 -15.85
C SER A 41 14.83 -13.41 -16.15
N TRP A 42 14.06 -12.99 -15.15
CA TRP A 42 12.64 -12.74 -15.30
C TRP A 42 12.43 -11.39 -15.97
N SER A 43 11.65 -11.39 -17.06
CA SER A 43 11.30 -10.15 -17.74
C SER A 43 10.51 -9.22 -16.80
N PHE A 44 10.70 -7.91 -16.97
CA PHE A 44 10.16 -6.87 -16.10
C PHE A 44 8.65 -7.04 -15.81
N GLY A 45 7.84 -7.27 -16.85
CA GLY A 45 6.39 -7.36 -16.74
C GLY A 45 5.89 -8.49 -15.81
N PRO A 46 6.30 -9.75 -16.05
CA PRO A 46 6.00 -10.87 -15.15
C PRO A 46 6.39 -10.64 -13.70
N THR A 47 7.57 -10.04 -13.44
CA THR A 47 8.01 -9.72 -12.07
C THR A 47 7.06 -8.73 -11.39
N VAL A 48 6.68 -7.66 -12.08
CA VAL A 48 5.69 -6.69 -11.56
C VAL A 48 4.36 -7.38 -11.25
N LEU A 49 3.87 -8.22 -12.16
CA LEU A 49 2.58 -8.88 -12.01
C LEU A 49 2.57 -9.85 -10.82
N VAL A 50 3.61 -10.68 -10.69
CA VAL A 50 3.74 -11.64 -9.59
C VAL A 50 3.81 -10.90 -8.26
N VAL A 51 4.69 -9.91 -8.14
CA VAL A 51 4.81 -9.11 -6.91
C VAL A 51 3.48 -8.41 -6.60
N ALA A 52 2.80 -7.82 -7.58
CA ALA A 52 1.53 -7.15 -7.37
C ALA A 52 0.45 -8.13 -6.88
N LEU A 53 0.31 -9.30 -7.51
CA LEU A 53 -0.66 -10.33 -7.12
C LEU A 53 -0.41 -10.85 -5.71
N TYR A 54 0.84 -11.13 -5.37
CA TYR A 54 1.21 -11.66 -4.06
C TYR A 54 1.18 -10.61 -2.96
N SER A 55 1.49 -9.35 -3.26
CA SER A 55 1.42 -8.27 -2.26
C SER A 55 -0.01 -7.74 -2.06
N PHE A 56 -0.89 -7.91 -3.04
CA PHE A 56 -2.27 -7.40 -3.01
C PHE A 56 -3.06 -7.80 -1.76
N PRO A 57 -3.12 -9.08 -1.33
CA PRO A 57 -3.84 -9.47 -0.12
C PRO A 57 -3.36 -8.71 1.12
N PHE A 58 -2.06 -8.46 1.24
CA PHE A 58 -1.51 -7.79 2.41
C PHE A 58 -1.87 -6.31 2.46
N PHE A 59 -1.87 -5.62 1.30
CA PHE A 59 -2.39 -4.25 1.23
C PHE A 59 -3.90 -4.19 1.42
N ALA A 60 -4.64 -5.13 0.83
CA ALA A 60 -6.11 -5.19 0.89
C ALA A 60 -6.65 -5.56 2.27
N PHE A 61 -5.96 -6.43 3.03
CA PHE A 61 -6.42 -6.87 4.35
C PHE A 61 -5.65 -6.25 5.52
N GLY A 62 -4.42 -5.79 5.30
CA GLY A 62 -3.61 -5.12 6.32
C GLY A 62 -3.81 -3.60 6.32
N ALA A 63 -3.60 -2.96 5.16
CA ALA A 63 -3.57 -1.50 5.07
C ALA A 63 -4.95 -0.87 4.85
N PHE A 64 -5.84 -1.52 4.10
CA PHE A 64 -7.19 -1.02 3.81
C PHE A 64 -8.08 -0.86 5.04
N PRO A 65 -8.27 -1.89 5.90
CA PRO A 65 -9.28 -1.80 6.95
C PRO A 65 -8.88 -0.77 7.99
N VAL A 66 -7.57 -0.62 8.21
CA VAL A 66 -7.00 0.43 9.04
C VAL A 66 -7.25 1.79 8.44
N SER A 67 -7.05 1.94 7.12
CA SER A 67 -7.29 3.20 6.43
C SER A 67 -8.74 3.65 6.54
N LEU A 68 -9.68 2.71 6.38
CA LEU A 68 -11.10 2.97 6.62
C LEU A 68 -11.37 3.29 8.09
N TYR A 69 -10.80 2.54 9.02
CA TYR A 69 -11.00 2.77 10.45
C TYR A 69 -10.52 4.17 10.87
N LEU A 70 -9.37 4.64 10.39
CA LEU A 70 -8.81 5.94 10.77
C LEU A 70 -9.68 7.12 10.33
N ASP A 71 -10.30 7.03 9.16
CA ASP A 71 -11.03 8.16 8.57
C ASP A 71 -12.56 8.09 8.77
N PHE A 72 -13.12 6.89 9.00
CA PHE A 72 -14.56 6.72 9.20
C PHE A 72 -14.98 6.48 10.66
N SER A 73 -14.10 6.01 11.55
CA SER A 73 -14.47 5.81 12.96
C SER A 73 -14.56 7.14 13.71
N ALA A 74 -15.66 7.34 14.44
CA ALA A 74 -15.87 8.54 15.27
C ALA A 74 -14.76 8.75 16.32
N ARG A 75 -14.11 7.67 16.75
CA ARG A 75 -13.06 7.70 17.78
C ARG A 75 -11.71 8.21 17.24
N THR A 76 -11.37 7.82 16.01
CA THR A 76 -10.08 8.13 15.35
C THR A 76 -10.16 9.35 14.45
N LYS A 77 -11.38 9.75 14.03
CA LYS A 77 -11.61 10.92 13.18
C LYS A 77 -11.00 12.20 13.75
N ASN A 78 -10.99 12.35 15.08
CA ASN A 78 -10.45 13.52 15.77
C ASN A 78 -8.98 13.39 16.16
N TYR A 79 -8.30 12.31 15.77
CA TYR A 79 -6.87 12.18 16.05
C TYR A 79 -6.07 13.24 15.28
N PRO A 80 -4.98 13.74 15.88
CA PRO A 80 -4.05 14.61 15.19
C PRO A 80 -3.58 13.99 13.87
N ASN A 81 -3.42 14.81 12.83
CA ASN A 81 -3.02 14.33 11.51
C ASN A 81 -1.69 13.54 11.53
N TRP A 82 -0.73 13.93 12.38
CA TRP A 82 0.54 13.21 12.51
C TRP A 82 0.36 11.77 13.03
N VAL A 83 -0.60 11.54 13.93
CA VAL A 83 -0.94 10.19 14.44
C VAL A 83 -1.54 9.35 13.32
N LYS A 84 -2.45 9.92 12.53
CA LYS A 84 -3.05 9.23 11.38
C LYS A 84 -1.98 8.84 10.37
N VAL A 85 -1.08 9.76 10.03
CA VAL A 85 0.06 9.51 9.11
C VAL A 85 0.94 8.36 9.62
N LEU A 86 1.28 8.36 10.92
CA LEU A 86 2.06 7.27 11.52
C LEU A 86 1.34 5.92 11.42
N LEU A 87 0.03 5.88 11.66
CA LEU A 87 -0.75 4.65 11.57
C LEU A 87 -0.88 4.17 10.12
N TYR A 88 -1.13 5.08 9.16
CA TYR A 88 -1.11 4.74 7.73
C TYR A 88 0.23 4.15 7.30
N ALA A 89 1.34 4.81 7.66
CA ALA A 89 2.68 4.36 7.31
C ALA A 89 3.04 3.04 8.00
N GLY A 90 2.67 2.89 9.28
CA GLY A 90 2.95 1.68 10.07
C GLY A 90 2.23 0.45 9.51
N PHE A 91 0.92 0.54 9.27
CA PHE A 91 0.15 -0.59 8.74
C PHE A 91 0.41 -0.85 7.25
N GLY A 92 0.67 0.20 6.46
CA GLY A 92 1.20 0.04 5.11
C GLY A 92 2.57 -0.64 5.11
N GLY A 93 3.43 -0.32 6.08
CA GLY A 93 4.75 -0.91 6.24
C GLY A 93 4.68 -2.39 6.65
N LEU A 94 3.79 -2.72 7.58
CA LEU A 94 3.49 -4.11 7.94
C LEU A 94 2.94 -4.88 6.75
N ALA A 95 1.98 -4.30 6.00
CA ALA A 95 1.46 -4.91 4.78
C ALA A 95 2.56 -5.15 3.74
N GLY A 96 3.46 -4.17 3.53
CA GLY A 96 4.60 -4.30 2.64
C GLY A 96 5.60 -5.37 3.11
N LEU A 97 5.81 -5.50 4.43
CA LEU A 97 6.73 -6.47 5.01
C LEU A 97 6.19 -7.89 4.88
N VAL A 98 4.90 -8.10 5.12
CA VAL A 98 4.29 -9.42 4.89
C VAL A 98 4.22 -9.71 3.38
N GLY A 99 3.94 -8.70 2.55
CA GLY A 99 3.99 -8.83 1.10
C GLY A 99 5.38 -9.16 0.54
N SER A 100 6.44 -8.70 1.19
CA SER A 100 7.82 -9.03 0.78
C SER A 100 8.25 -10.44 1.15
N VAL A 101 7.48 -11.19 1.98
CA VAL A 101 7.74 -12.61 2.31
C VAL A 101 7.76 -13.50 1.07
N VAL A 102 7.02 -13.16 0.03
CA VAL A 102 7.03 -13.88 -1.26
C VAL A 102 8.41 -13.83 -1.93
N LEU A 103 9.25 -12.91 -1.49
CA LEU A 103 10.59 -12.67 -1.99
C LEU A 103 11.67 -13.10 -0.98
N TYR A 104 11.29 -13.87 0.04
CA TYR A 104 12.21 -14.36 1.06
C TYR A 104 13.40 -15.15 0.47
N ASP A 105 13.14 -15.93 -0.58
CA ASP A 105 14.20 -16.69 -1.28
C ASP A 105 15.08 -15.80 -2.19
N LEU A 106 14.62 -14.57 -2.50
CA LEU A 106 15.28 -13.64 -3.41
C LEU A 106 16.11 -12.58 -2.68
N PHE A 107 15.73 -12.21 -1.45
CA PHE A 107 16.35 -11.10 -0.73
C PHE A 107 16.66 -11.45 0.72
N SER A 108 17.75 -10.90 1.25
CA SER A 108 18.05 -11.02 2.68
C SER A 108 16.97 -10.33 3.53
N ILE A 109 16.84 -10.77 4.78
CA ILE A 109 15.90 -10.19 5.76
C ILE A 109 15.99 -8.66 5.82
N ILE A 110 17.20 -8.09 5.73
CA ILE A 110 17.42 -6.63 5.77
C ILE A 110 16.70 -5.96 4.60
N PHE A 111 16.81 -6.51 3.40
CA PHE A 111 16.13 -5.97 2.22
C PHE A 111 14.61 -6.16 2.31
N MET A 112 14.12 -7.25 2.91
CA MET A 112 12.68 -7.42 3.16
C MET A 112 12.11 -6.33 4.06
N PHE A 113 12.83 -5.94 5.12
CA PHE A 113 12.46 -4.81 5.97
C PHE A 113 12.44 -3.49 5.20
N ILE A 114 13.46 -3.24 4.37
CA ILE A 114 13.53 -2.05 3.52
C ILE A 114 12.33 -2.01 2.56
N PHE A 115 12.02 -3.12 1.88
CA PHE A 115 10.86 -3.20 0.99
C PHE A 115 9.55 -3.04 1.74
N GLY A 116 9.44 -3.56 2.96
CA GLY A 116 8.27 -3.30 3.80
C GLY A 116 8.04 -1.80 4.04
N MET A 117 9.09 -1.10 4.47
CA MET A 117 9.03 0.36 4.66
C MET A 117 8.70 1.11 3.38
N VAL A 118 9.29 0.70 2.25
CA VAL A 118 9.00 1.26 0.92
C VAL A 118 7.53 1.05 0.55
N GLY A 119 6.99 -0.16 0.74
CA GLY A 119 5.59 -0.48 0.51
C GLY A 119 4.64 0.40 1.33
N GLY A 120 4.96 0.64 2.60
CA GLY A 120 4.22 1.58 3.46
C GLY A 120 4.28 3.03 2.97
N GLY A 121 5.46 3.48 2.53
CA GLY A 121 5.65 4.80 1.93
C GLY A 121 4.84 4.99 0.65
N ILE A 122 4.82 3.98 -0.23
CA ILE A 122 4.00 3.99 -1.45
C ILE A 122 2.53 4.10 -1.08
N HIS A 123 2.04 3.23 -0.19
CA HIS A 123 0.63 3.19 0.18
C HIS A 123 0.16 4.55 0.73
N PHE A 124 0.93 5.11 1.66
CA PHE A 124 0.67 6.42 2.22
C PHE A 124 0.67 7.52 1.14
N SER A 125 1.67 7.53 0.27
CA SER A 125 1.81 8.53 -0.79
C SER A 125 0.64 8.45 -1.78
N VAL A 126 0.24 7.25 -2.20
CA VAL A 126 -0.92 7.02 -3.09
C VAL A 126 -2.20 7.53 -2.43
N LEU A 127 -2.45 7.18 -1.16
CA LEU A 127 -3.61 7.66 -0.42
C LEU A 127 -3.64 9.19 -0.32
N VAL A 128 -2.51 9.83 -0.01
CA VAL A 128 -2.41 11.29 0.09
C VAL A 128 -2.64 11.96 -1.27
N LEU A 129 -2.06 11.42 -2.34
CA LEU A 129 -2.22 11.96 -3.69
C LEU A 129 -3.69 11.86 -4.14
N ILE A 130 -4.33 10.70 -4.00
CA ILE A 130 -5.74 10.51 -4.37
C ILE A 130 -6.62 11.48 -3.59
N LYS A 131 -6.42 11.61 -2.28
CA LYS A 131 -7.16 12.58 -1.44
C LYS A 131 -6.93 14.04 -1.84
N LYS A 132 -5.75 14.37 -2.37
CA LYS A 132 -5.41 15.74 -2.81
C LYS A 132 -6.08 16.11 -4.13
N PHE A 133 -6.19 15.17 -5.07
CA PHE A 133 -6.73 15.43 -6.41
C PHE A 133 -8.26 15.42 -6.50
N ILE A 134 -8.95 14.76 -5.56
CA ILE A 134 -10.40 14.54 -5.65
C ILE A 134 -11.15 15.17 -4.45
N LYS A 135 -10.80 16.42 -4.16
CA LYS A 135 -11.32 17.19 -3.02
C LYS A 135 -12.85 17.18 -2.90
#